data_AF-A0AAD7B8E6-F1
#
_entry.id   AF-A0AAD7B8E6-F1
#
_cell.length_a   1.000
_cell.length_b   1.000
_cell.length_c   1.000
_cell.angle_alpha   90.00
_cell.angle_beta   90.00
_cell.angle_gamma   90.00
#
_symmetry.space_group_name_H-M   'P 1'
#
loop_
_entity.id
_entity.type
_entity.pdbx_description
1 polymer ?
#
loop_
_entity_poly.entity_id
_entity_poly.type
_entity_poly.pdbx_seq_one_letter_code
_entity_poly.pdbx_strand_id
1 'polypeptide(L)'
;RIDELSEELERQKQIVKDLERQRSTVQSQLNALVDPMARLPLEISSDIFRQCLSSRHDVRTCSTLLRVCHAWNAIALATSSLWNVIVSSDVP
;
A
#
# COMPACT_ATOMS: atom_id res chain seq x y z
N ARG A 1 -12.31 -34.11 29.31
CA ARG A 1 -11.81 -32.83 29.88
C ARG A 1 -10.68 -32.18 29.09
N ILE A 2 -9.55 -32.83 28.82
CA ILE A 2 -8.51 -32.26 27.92
C ILE A 2 -9.02 -32.18 26.48
N ASP A 3 -9.76 -33.20 26.03
CA ASP A 3 -10.35 -33.22 24.68
C ASP A 3 -11.39 -32.11 24.50
N GLU A 4 -12.31 -31.94 25.46
CA GLU A 4 -13.26 -30.81 25.50
C GLU A 4 -12.56 -29.45 25.42
N LEU A 5 -11.45 -29.26 26.13
CA LEU A 5 -10.68 -28.01 26.07
C LEU A 5 -9.98 -27.82 24.72
N SER A 6 -9.56 -28.91 24.08
CA SER A 6 -8.92 -28.88 22.77
C SER A 6 -9.93 -28.52 21.68
N GLU A 7 -11.14 -29.08 21.74
CA GLU A 7 -12.25 -28.73 20.86
C GLU A 7 -12.66 -27.26 21.02
N GLU A 8 -12.77 -26.78 22.25
CA GLU A 8 -13.11 -25.39 22.54
C GLU A 8 -12.02 -24.42 22.05
N LEU A 9 -10.75 -24.77 22.22
CA LEU A 9 -9.63 -23.97 21.75
C LEU A 9 -9.64 -23.85 20.22
N GLU A 10 -9.96 -24.93 19.51
CA GLU A 10 -10.03 -24.90 18.05
C GLU A 10 -11.23 -24.10 17.55
N ARG A 11 -12.38 -24.21 18.24
CA ARG A 11 -13.55 -23.37 17.98
C ARG A 11 -13.21 -21.88 18.13
N GLN A 12 -12.53 -21.51 19.20
CA GLN A 12 -12.13 -20.12 19.46
C GLN A 12 -11.16 -19.59 18.41
N LYS A 13 -10.18 -20.39 17.98
CA LYS A 13 -9.28 -20.00 16.88
C LYS A 13 -10.02 -19.74 15.58
N GLN A 14 -11.01 -20.57 15.26
CA GLN A 14 -11.79 -20.38 14.05
C GLN A 14 -12.59 -19.08 14.10
N ILE A 15 -13.20 -18.76 15.25
CA ILE A 15 -13.89 -17.48 15.46
C ILE A 15 -12.94 -16.30 15.30
N VAL A 16 -11.74 -16.36 15.90
CA VAL A 16 -10.74 -15.29 15.77
C VAL A 16 -10.35 -15.08 14.31
N LYS A 17 -10.07 -16.16 13.58
CA LYS A 17 -9.70 -16.11 12.16
C LYS A 17 -10.80 -15.48 11.29
N ASP A 18 -12.06 -15.79 11.58
CA ASP A 18 -13.18 -15.22 10.83
C ASP A 18 -13.40 -13.74 11.16
N LEU A 19 -13.24 -13.34 12.43
CA LEU A 19 -13.28 -11.94 12.85
C LEU A 19 -12.12 -11.13 12.24
N GLU A 20 -10.91 -11.70 12.13
CA GLU A 20 -9.77 -11.06 11.47
C GLU A 20 -10.04 -10.81 9.98
N ARG A 21 -10.69 -11.76 9.29
CA ARG A 21 -11.12 -11.59 7.89
C ARG A 21 -12.16 -10.49 7.75
N GLN A 22 -13.16 -10.45 8.63
CA GLN A 22 -14.17 -9.39 8.64
C GLN A 22 -13.54 -8.03 8.89
N ARG A 23 -12.65 -7.92 9.89
CA ARG A 23 -11.89 -6.70 10.16
C ARG A 23 -11.09 -6.25 8.94
N SER A 24 -10.38 -7.16 8.28
CA SER A 24 -9.60 -6.84 7.07
C SER A 24 -10.49 -6.31 5.95
N THR A 25 -11.66 -6.91 5.75
CA THR A 25 -12.64 -6.47 4.74
C THR A 25 -13.15 -5.06 5.02
N VAL A 26 -13.60 -4.81 6.26
CA VAL A 26 -14.09 -3.49 6.67
C VAL A 26 -12.98 -2.44 6.59
N GLN A 27 -11.76 -2.78 7.02
CA GLN A 27 -10.62 -1.89 6.93
C GLN A 27 -10.30 -1.54 5.47
N SER A 28 -10.37 -2.51 4.55
CA SER A 28 -10.18 -2.25 3.12
C SER A 28 -11.24 -1.31 2.55
N GLN A 29 -12.51 -1.49 2.93
CA GLN A 29 -13.60 -0.61 2.52
C GLN A 29 -13.43 0.81 3.08
N LEU A 30 -13.07 0.95 4.36
CA LEU A 30 -12.78 2.26 4.97
C LEU A 30 -11.58 2.93 4.31
N ASN A 31 -10.50 2.18 4.05
CA ASN A 31 -9.35 2.71 3.33
C ASN A 31 -9.74 3.23 1.95
N ALA A 32 -10.63 2.54 1.22
CA ALA A 32 -11.11 3.02 -0.08
C ALA A 32 -11.96 4.30 0.02
N LEU A 33 -12.62 4.56 1.16
CA LEU A 33 -13.37 5.80 1.38
C LEU A 33 -12.47 6.97 1.78
N VAL A 34 -11.41 6.70 2.53
CA VAL A 34 -10.51 7.73 3.11
C VAL A 34 -9.29 8.00 2.23
N ASP A 35 -8.86 7.04 1.42
CA ASP A 35 -7.77 7.17 0.45
C ASP A 35 -8.35 7.24 -0.99
N PRO A 36 -8.49 8.44 -1.56
CA PRO A 36 -8.94 8.61 -2.93
C PRO A 36 -8.07 7.84 -3.93
N MET A 37 -6.78 7.66 -3.65
CA MET A 37 -5.85 6.97 -4.55
C MET A 37 -6.16 5.48 -4.64
N ALA A 38 -6.76 4.87 -3.61
CA ALA A 38 -7.17 3.47 -3.64
C ALA A 38 -8.32 3.19 -4.63
N ARG A 39 -9.01 4.24 -5.12
CA ARG A 39 -10.11 4.14 -6.09
C ARG A 39 -9.69 4.51 -7.51
N LEU A 40 -8.48 5.02 -7.70
CA LEU A 40 -8.01 5.44 -9.00
C LEU A 40 -7.48 4.24 -9.79
N PRO A 41 -7.72 4.20 -11.11
CA PRO A 41 -6.99 3.30 -11.99
C PRO A 41 -5.48 3.52 -11.86
N LEU A 42 -4.72 2.46 -12.17
CA LEU A 42 -3.25 2.46 -12.10
C LEU A 42 -2.66 3.58 -12.96
N GLU A 43 -3.22 3.79 -14.15
CA GLU A 43 -2.78 4.77 -15.13
C GLU A 43 -2.92 6.19 -14.59
N ILE A 44 -4.06 6.49 -13.96
CA ILE A 44 -4.33 7.80 -13.38
C ILE A 44 -3.41 8.07 -12.19
N SER A 45 -3.21 7.08 -11.32
CA SER A 45 -2.26 7.20 -10.21
C SER A 45 -0.83 7.45 -10.70
N SER A 46 -0.43 6.76 -11.77
CA SER A 46 0.88 6.93 -12.42
C SER A 46 1.05 8.34 -13.02
N ASP A 47 0.00 8.87 -13.65
CA ASP A 47 -0.01 10.24 -14.18
C ASP A 47 0.08 11.29 -13.08
N ILE A 48 -0.63 11.09 -11.97
CA ILE A 48 -0.52 11.97 -10.80
C ILE A 48 0.91 11.98 -10.28
N PHE A 49 1.54 10.80 -10.11
CA PHE A 49 2.92 10.71 -9.66
C PHE A 49 3.87 11.45 -10.61
N ARG A 50 3.71 11.30 -11.93
CA ARG A 50 4.51 12.04 -12.93
C ARG A 50 4.35 13.54 -12.82
N GLN A 51 3.13 14.04 -12.61
CA GLN A 51 2.85 15.47 -12.51
C GLN A 51 3.39 16.07 -11.21
N CYS A 52 3.24 15.37 -10.08
CA CYS A 52 3.81 15.77 -8.80
C CYS A 52 5.34 15.75 -8.81
N LEU A 53 5.94 14.85 -9.61
CA LEU A 53 7.38 14.70 -9.79
C LEU A 53 7.88 15.35 -11.10
N SER A 54 7.46 16.57 -11.43
CA SER A 54 7.87 17.27 -12.67
C SER A 54 9.37 17.65 -12.81
N SER A 55 9.94 17.27 -13.96
CA SER A 55 11.21 17.67 -14.62
C SER A 55 12.57 17.45 -13.94
N ARG A 56 12.75 17.64 -12.62
CA ARG A 56 14.02 17.31 -11.91
C ARG A 56 13.73 16.98 -10.45
N HIS A 57 13.71 15.70 -10.12
CA HIS A 57 13.51 15.24 -8.76
C HIS A 57 14.76 14.54 -8.26
N ASP A 58 15.08 14.79 -7.00
CA ASP A 58 16.11 14.03 -6.32
C ASP A 58 15.60 12.63 -6.00
N VAL A 59 16.55 11.70 -5.82
CA VAL A 59 16.26 10.31 -5.42
C VAL A 59 15.35 10.29 -4.18
N ARG A 60 15.53 11.26 -3.27
CA ARG A 60 14.81 11.35 -2.01
C ARG A 60 13.32 11.58 -2.23
N THR A 61 12.94 12.50 -3.13
CA THR A 61 11.55 12.82 -3.43
C THR A 61 10.86 11.64 -4.12
N CYS A 62 11.51 11.00 -5.10
CA CYS A 62 10.97 9.79 -5.72
C CYS A 62 10.81 8.64 -4.71
N SER A 63 11.76 8.50 -3.77
CA SER A 63 11.68 7.46 -2.72
C SER A 63 10.55 7.66 -1.72
N THR A 64 9.98 8.87 -1.61
CA THR A 64 8.84 9.11 -0.70
C THR A 64 7.60 8.33 -1.13
N LEU A 65 7.35 8.23 -2.45
CA LEU A 65 6.23 7.45 -3.00
C LEU A 65 6.33 5.97 -2.63
N LEU A 66 7.55 5.43 -2.55
CA LEU A 66 7.81 4.04 -2.17
C LEU A 66 7.50 3.74 -0.70
N ARG A 67 7.36 4.77 0.14
CA ARG A 67 7.21 4.63 1.60
C ARG A 67 5.80 4.90 2.11
N VAL A 68 4.88 5.37 1.27
CA VAL A 68 3.50 5.70 1.68
C VAL A 68 2.73 4.45 2.07
N CYS A 69 2.56 3.51 1.14
CA CYS A 69 1.92 2.22 1.39
C CYS A 69 2.35 1.20 0.32
N HIS A 70 1.98 -0.07 0.49
CA HIS A 70 2.30 -1.13 -0.47
C HIS A 70 1.73 -0.86 -1.87
N ALA A 71 0.54 -0.26 -1.98
CA ALA A 71 -0.06 0.06 -3.27
C ALA A 71 0.75 1.14 -4.00
N TRP A 72 1.08 2.25 -3.33
CA TRP A 72 1.89 3.31 -3.93
C TRP A 72 3.28 2.83 -4.33
N ASN A 73 3.89 1.95 -3.53
CA ASN A 73 5.17 1.33 -3.86
C ASN A 73 5.08 0.54 -5.17
N ALA A 74 4.08 -0.34 -5.30
CA ALA A 74 3.88 -1.12 -6.53
C ALA A 74 3.65 -0.23 -7.75
N ILE A 75 2.81 0.81 -7.63
CA ILE A 75 2.51 1.76 -8.71
C ILE A 75 3.77 2.54 -9.12
N ALA A 76 4.51 3.07 -8.15
CA ALA A 76 5.71 3.86 -8.40
C ALA A 76 6.81 3.01 -9.08
N LEU A 77 7.05 1.77 -8.63
CA LEU A 77 7.99 0.86 -9.27
C LEU A 77 7.56 0.46 -10.69
N ALA A 78 6.27 0.26 -10.93
CA ALA A 78 5.74 -0.05 -12.27
C ALA A 78 5.83 1.14 -13.23
N THR A 79 5.91 2.37 -12.72
CA THR A 79 5.96 3.59 -13.52
C THR A 79 7.40 3.94 -13.92
N SER A 80 7.95 3.25 -14.92
CA SER A 80 9.34 3.42 -15.40
C SER A 80 9.74 4.87 -15.67
N SER A 81 8.82 5.68 -16.20
CA SER A 81 9.06 7.11 -16.49
C SER A 81 9.46 7.94 -15.27
N LEU A 82 9.13 7.52 -14.04
CA LEU A 82 9.54 8.21 -12.81
C LEU A 82 11.04 8.06 -12.52
N TRP A 83 11.67 7.03 -13.07
CA TRP A 83 13.06 6.65 -12.77
C TRP A 83 14.04 6.97 -13.90
N ASN A 84 13.54 7.43 -15.05
CA ASN A 84 14.35 7.70 -16.24
C ASN A 84 15.29 8.90 -16.09
N VAL A 85 14.94 9.87 -15.23
CA VAL A 85 15.75 11.08 -14.99
C VAL A 85 15.74 11.37 -13.50
N ILE A 86 16.71 10.80 -12.79
CA ILE A 86 16.94 11.08 -11.37
C ILE A 86 18.25 11.83 -11.27
N VAL A 87 18.20 13.04 -10.70
CA VAL A 87 19.41 13.81 -10.43
C VAL A 87 19.88 13.41 -9.03
N SER A 88 21.06 12.79 -8.94
CA SER A 88 21.75 12.69 -7.65
C SER A 88 22.11 14.11 -7.25
N SER A 89 21.39 14.67 -6.29
CA SER A 89 21.84 15.88 -5.59
C SER A 89 22.99 15.48 -4.66
N ASP A 90 24.12 15.10 -5.25
CA ASP A 90 25.39 15.08 -4.54
C ASP A 90 25.70 16.53 -4.18
N VAL A 91 25.41 16.88 -2.94
CA VAL A 91 25.88 18.12 -2.31
C VAL A 91 27.38 17.92 -2.03
N PRO A 92 28.26 18.86 -2.43
CA PRO A 92 29.69 18.78 -2.13
C PRO A 92 30.00 18.80 -0.63
#